data_AF-A0A536SQ25-F1
#
_entry.id   AF-A0A536SQ25-F1
#
_cell.length_a   1.000
_cell.length_b   1.000
_cell.length_c   1.000
_cell.angle_alpha   90.00
_cell.angle_beta   90.00
_cell.angle_gamma   90.00
#
_symmetry.space_group_name_H-M   'P 1'
#
loop_
_entity.id
_entity.type
_entity.pdbx_description
1 polymer ?
#
loop_
_entity_poly.entity_id
_entity_poly.type
_entity_poly.pdbx_seq_one_letter_code
_entity_poly.pdbx_strand_id
1 'polypeptide(L)' 'MPKRSRKQAFWERGYLSHGYWLGKERLGLVKLGPKKEWDGVYRWQAGSHAGQAATLEEAKRGVEQAVLIGVSQLPLFDKN' A
#
# COMPACT_ATOMS: atom_id res chain seq x y z
N MET A 1 15.55 -18.25 21.19
CA MET A 1 14.44 -18.00 20.23
C MET A 1 14.97 -17.11 19.11
N PRO A 2 14.96 -17.52 17.83
CA PRO A 2 15.39 -16.63 16.77
C PRO A 2 14.41 -15.45 16.69
N LYS A 3 14.93 -14.22 16.81
CA LYS A 3 14.15 -13.00 16.53
C LYS A 3 13.68 -13.09 15.09
N ARG A 4 12.39 -13.36 14.84
CA ARG A 4 11.78 -13.15 13.52
C ARG A 4 12.07 -11.70 13.14
N SER A 5 13.00 -11.46 12.21
CA SER A 5 13.16 -10.12 11.66
C SER A 5 11.82 -9.78 11.00
N ARG A 6 11.08 -8.86 11.60
CA ARG A 6 9.87 -8.34 10.95
C ARG A 6 10.37 -7.68 9.69
N LYS A 7 10.03 -8.24 8.53
CA LYS A 7 10.34 -7.62 7.24
C LYS A 7 9.78 -6.20 7.30
N GLN A 8 10.59 -5.22 6.95
CA GLN A 8 10.14 -3.83 6.90
C GLN A 8 9.53 -3.57 5.53
N ALA A 9 8.34 -2.99 5.50
CA ALA A 9 7.73 -2.59 4.26
C ALA A 9 8.42 -1.35 3.69
N PHE A 10 8.50 -1.24 2.37
CA PHE A 10 9.17 -0.14 1.68
C PHE A 10 8.41 0.31 0.44
N TRP A 11 8.66 1.55 0.03
CA TRP A 11 8.11 2.12 -1.19
C TRP A 11 9.07 1.96 -2.36
N GLU A 12 8.57 1.36 -3.44
CA GLU A 12 9.19 1.39 -4.75
C GLU A 12 8.68 2.61 -5.53
N ARG A 13 9.61 3.39 -6.08
CA ARG A 13 9.29 4.57 -6.88
C ARG A 13 9.24 4.22 -8.36
N GLY A 14 8.13 4.53 -9.00
CA GLY A 14 7.99 4.52 -10.45
C GLY A 14 7.48 5.86 -10.97
N TYR A 15 7.43 6.00 -12.30
CA TYR A 15 7.09 7.27 -12.94
C TYR A 15 5.61 7.65 -12.76
N LEU A 16 4.69 6.75 -13.14
CA LEU A 16 3.23 6.94 -12.97
C LEU A 16 2.63 6.08 -11.86
N SER A 17 3.46 5.30 -11.16
CA SER A 17 2.97 4.39 -10.13
C SER A 17 4.03 4.09 -9.09
N HIS A 18 3.62 3.92 -7.84
CA HIS A 18 4.47 3.61 -6.70
C HIS A 18 3.93 2.36 -6.00
N GLY A 19 4.77 1.34 -5.81
CA GLY A 19 4.40 0.10 -5.13
C GLY A 19 4.80 0.13 -3.65
N TYR A 20 3.95 -0.37 -2.76
CA TYR A 20 4.28 -0.63 -1.37
C TYR A 20 4.51 -2.12 -1.18
N TRP A 21 5.69 -2.50 -0.70
CA TRP A 21 6.16 -3.88 -0.72
C TRP A 21 6.63 -4.36 0.65
N LEU A 22 6.39 -5.64 0.95
CA LEU A 22 6.94 -6.35 2.10
C LEU A 22 7.69 -7.59 1.60
N GLY A 23 9.00 -7.47 1.43
CA GLY A 23 9.79 -8.50 0.74
C GLY A 23 9.36 -8.63 -0.73
N LYS A 24 8.73 -9.75 -1.09
CA LYS A 24 8.23 -10.02 -2.46
C LYS A 24 6.73 -9.79 -2.61
N GLU A 25 6.05 -9.45 -1.53
CA GLU A 25 4.60 -9.25 -1.51
C GLU A 25 4.28 -7.78 -1.72
N ARG A 26 3.40 -7.47 -2.68
CA ARG A 26 2.91 -6.11 -2.90
C ARG A 26 1.69 -5.87 -2.03
N LEU A 27 1.84 -5.02 -1.03
CA LEU A 27 0.79 -4.67 -0.09
C LEU A 27 -0.12 -3.55 -0.60
N GLY A 28 0.40 -2.68 -1.47
CA GLY A 28 -0.40 -1.61 -2.05
C GLY A 28 0.25 -0.93 -3.24
N LEU A 29 -0.51 -0.01 -3.83
CA LEU A 29 -0.14 0.66 -5.07
C LEU A 29 -0.78 2.05 -5.10
N VAL A 30 0.02 3.06 -5.44
CA VAL A 30 -0.45 4.39 -5.82
C VAL A 30 -0.23 4.56 -7.31
N LYS A 31 -1.21 5.06 -8.05
CA LYS A 31 -1.15 5.35 -9.48
C LYS A 31 -1.55 6.79 -9.75
N LEU A 32 -0.81 7.39 -10.66
CA LEU A 32 -1.27 8.53 -11.42
C LEU A 32 -2.11 8.04 -12.62
N GLY A 33 -3.06 8.86 -13.04
CA GLY A 33 -3.69 8.75 -14.35
C GLY A 33 -2.65 8.98 -15.46
N PRO A 34 -2.98 8.60 -16.70
CA PRO A 34 -2.08 8.76 -17.85
C PRO A 34 -1.62 10.22 -18.01
N LYS A 35 -0.40 10.45 -18.54
CA LYS A 35 0.21 11.79 -18.69
C LYS A 35 -0.66 12.83 -19.41
N LYS A 36 -1.58 12.40 -20.29
CA LYS A 36 -2.50 13.26 -21.05
C LYS A 36 -3.91 13.35 -20.44
N GLU A 37 -4.20 12.54 -19.42
CA GLU A 37 -5.50 12.38 -18.78
C GLU A 37 -5.37 12.55 -17.25
N TRP A 38 -4.30 13.22 -16.81
CA TRP A 38 -4.08 13.42 -15.39
C TRP A 38 -5.06 14.47 -14.86
N ASP A 39 -5.96 14.02 -14.01
CA ASP A 39 -7.02 14.80 -13.38
C ASP A 39 -6.58 15.45 -12.06
N GLY A 40 -5.29 15.36 -11.72
CA GLY A 40 -4.77 15.89 -10.46
C GLY A 40 -4.95 14.97 -9.26
N VAL A 41 -5.44 13.73 -9.44
CA VAL A 41 -5.85 12.87 -8.31
C VAL A 41 -5.10 11.54 -8.27
N TYR A 42 -4.36 11.33 -7.18
CA TYR A 42 -3.67 10.08 -6.89
C TYR A 42 -4.67 9.01 -6.48
N ARG A 43 -4.70 7.91 -7.23
CA ARG A 43 -5.53 6.74 -6.91
C ARG A 43 -4.69 5.70 -6.22
N TRP A 44 -5.19 5.15 -5.13
CA TRP A 44 -4.46 4.14 -4.38
C TRP A 44 -5.32 2.95 -4.03
N GLN A 45 -4.68 1.80 -3.83
CA GLN A 45 -5.31 0.55 -3.41
C GLN A 45 -4.38 -0.26 -2.49
N ALA A 46 -4.96 -0.94 -1.52
CA ALA A 46 -4.30 -1.88 -0.62
C ALA A 46 -5.31 -2.91 -0.11
N GLY A 47 -5.08 -4.20 -0.39
CA GLY A 47 -6.05 -5.27 -0.08
C GLY A 47 -7.41 -5.01 -0.73
N SER A 48 -8.48 -5.02 0.07
CA SER A 48 -9.86 -4.69 -0.34
C SER A 48 -10.19 -3.20 -0.27
N HIS A 49 -9.23 -2.35 0.12
CA HIS A 49 -9.42 -0.91 0.24
C HIS A 49 -8.85 -0.16 -0.96
N ALA A 50 -9.53 0.92 -1.34
CA ALA A 50 -9.06 1.85 -2.35
C ALA A 50 -9.51 3.27 -2.01
N GLY A 51 -8.83 4.26 -2.58
CA GLY A 51 -9.14 5.66 -2.36
C GLY A 51 -8.47 6.59 -3.35
N GLN A 52 -8.71 7.88 -3.14
CA GLN A 52 -8.19 8.96 -3.93
C GLN A 52 -7.63 10.04 -3.01
N ALA A 53 -6.59 10.74 -3.46
CA ALA A 53 -6.00 11.86 -2.73
C ALA A 53 -5.44 12.92 -3.69
N ALA A 54 -5.35 14.16 -3.21
CA ALA A 54 -4.79 15.27 -3.99
C ALA A 54 -3.26 15.21 -4.07
N THR A 55 -2.61 14.57 -3.10
CA THR A 55 -1.15 14.46 -3.05
C THR A 55 -0.66 13.02 -3.00
N LEU A 56 0.57 12.80 -3.48
CA LEU A 56 1.23 11.49 -3.40
C LEU A 56 1.40 11.03 -1.94
N GLU A 57 1.71 11.95 -1.03
CA GLU A 57 1.94 11.64 0.37
C GLU A 57 0.67 11.11 1.04
N GLU A 58 -0.46 11.79 0.83
CA GLU A 58 -1.76 11.35 1.35
C GLU A 58 -2.17 10.00 0.77
N ALA A 59 -1.95 9.78 -0.53
CA ALA A 59 -2.23 8.48 -1.15
C ALA A 59 -1.38 7.35 -0.57
N LYS A 60 -0.08 7.60 -0.31
CA LYS A 60 0.80 6.64 0.37
C LYS A 60 0.33 6.36 1.80
N ARG A 61 -0.05 7.39 2.53
CA ARG A 61 -0.59 7.27 3.89
C ARG A 61 -1.87 6.42 3.92
N GLY A 62 -2.76 6.60 2.94
CA GLY A 62 -3.96 5.77 2.78
C GLY A 62 -3.64 4.29 2.58
N VAL A 63 -2.63 3.98 1.75
CA VAL A 63 -2.13 2.61 1.57
C VAL A 63 -1.59 2.05 2.89
N GLU A 64 -0.74 2.78 3.58
CA GLU A 64 -0.15 2.34 4.85
C GLU A 64 -1.21 2.06 5.92
N GLN A 65 -2.23 2.92 6.02
CA GLN A 65 -3.37 2.73 6.92
C GLN A 65 -4.21 1.51 6.54
N ALA A 66 -4.54 1.34 5.26
CA ALA A 66 -5.30 0.19 4.79
C ALA A 66 -4.55 -1.14 5.04
N VAL A 67 -3.23 -1.15 4.84
CA VAL A 67 -2.38 -2.29 5.15
C VAL A 67 -2.38 -2.57 6.66
N LEU A 68 -2.26 -1.54 7.50
CA LEU A 68 -2.30 -1.72 8.95
C LEU A 68 -3.63 -2.36 9.40
N ILE A 69 -4.75 -1.89 8.86
CA ILE A 69 -6.09 -2.45 9.14
C ILE A 69 -6.16 -3.91 8.66
N GLY A 70 -5.70 -4.21 7.44
CA GLY A 70 -5.67 -5.57 6.90
C GLY A 70 -4.77 -6.53 7.69
N VAL A 71 -3.62 -6.06 8.17
CA VAL A 71 -2.74 -6.82 9.07
C VAL A 71 -3.42 -7.08 10.42
N SER A 72 -4.15 -6.09 10.95
CA SER A 72 -4.93 -6.26 12.17
C SER A 72 -6.10 -7.26 12.02
N GLN A 73 -6.63 -7.45 10.81
CA GLN A 73 -7.64 -8.48 10.53
C GLN A 73 -7.08 -9.91 10.46
N LEU A 74 -5.76 -10.07 10.25
CA LEU A 74 -5.14 -11.38 9.96
C LEU A 74 -4.71 -12.28 11.14
N PRO A 75 -5.03 -12.05 12.43
CA PRO A 75 -4.88 -13.09 13.44
C PRO A 75 -6.23 -13.44 14.09
N LEU A 76 -7.22 -13.87 13.31
CA LEU A 76 -8.48 -14.40 13.85
C LEU A 76 -8.68 -15.91 13.67
N PHE A 77 -7.75 -16.62 13.02
CA PHE A 77 -7.80 -18.07 12.93
C PHE A 77 -6.41 -18.71 13.07
N ASP A 78 -5.84 -18.65 14.26
CA ASP A 78 -4.97 -19.75 14.71
C ASP A 78 -5.91 -20.94 15.01
N LYS A 79 -6.11 -21.82 14.02
CA LYS A 79 -6.78 -23.10 14.23
C LYS A 79 -5.82 -24.00 15.01
N ASN A 80 -6.13 -24.18 16.30
CA ASN A 80 -5.66 -25.30 17.12
C ASN A 80 -5.96 -26.65 16.45
#